data_AF-A0A7G3ZGS0-F1
#
_entry.id   AF-A0A7G3ZGS0-F1
#
_cell.length_a   1.000
_cell.length_b   1.000
_cell.length_c   1.000
_cell.angle_alpha   90.00
_cell.angle_beta   90.00
_cell.angle_gamma   90.00
#
_symmetry.space_group_name_H-M   'P 1'
#
loop_
_entity.id
_entity.type
_entity.pdbx_description
1 polymer ?
#
loop_
_entity_poly.entity_id
_entity_poly.type
_entity_poly.pdbx_seq_one_letter_code
_entity_poly.pdbx_strand_id
1 'polypeptide(L)'
;MVQNFSYLSRHKAYVLALYRYTLRATASRCSSVHLRCRIRNTLRDIMSKHKHDKSSWTVFRLLEKMGKLNKCLKQGDVQQVWSMLTAMGKKKKPHSKKPVTHALREFSQSAPGTESLSLVEQRESHMLAQYISRNQQHGRLPRHIPHEYQMKLLLPLATHEKDVEKLRMIEAQLSKGPPKCFLTSTAAGSGKIWFVRSAVNKGKRQSRNLGIFLRREKKLAQKRLNYWESCKNNANWALHEAIWEQCLEDGTILHFAPEKYLRSLNLSLDDDENPVPLWKDRECPAKVVEWLQPIKDAMDSLARINLDRKESFKKHRDDVLLTGGQFEFYKNQGNKLHARRVKRFEHLVQDELPYVVPYISGRDLRSLLSKYRL
;
A
#
# COMPACT_ATOMS: atom_id res chain seq x y z
N MET A 1 4.41 16.54 33.54
CA MET A 1 3.27 16.01 32.74
C MET A 1 3.62 14.59 32.29
N VAL A 2 2.80 13.59 32.60
CA VAL A 2 3.04 12.19 32.18
C VAL A 2 2.84 12.10 30.66
N GLN A 3 3.91 11.83 29.91
CA GLN A 3 3.81 11.61 28.46
C GLN A 3 2.95 10.36 28.19
N ASN A 4 2.07 10.44 27.19
CA ASN A 4 1.25 9.29 26.80
C ASN A 4 2.16 8.14 26.34
N PHE A 5 1.91 6.92 26.81
CA PHE A 5 2.67 5.70 26.48
C PHE A 5 2.73 5.40 24.98
N SER A 6 1.83 5.97 24.18
CA SER A 6 1.88 5.89 22.73
C SER A 6 3.08 6.63 22.11
N TYR A 7 3.63 7.64 22.79
CA TYR A 7 4.81 8.40 22.36
C TYR A 7 6.14 7.75 22.79
N LEU A 8 6.12 6.79 23.71
CA LEU A 8 7.31 6.04 24.11
C LEU A 8 7.65 4.97 23.05
N SER A 9 8.74 5.20 22.31
CA SER A 9 9.18 4.36 21.20
C SER A 9 9.40 2.89 21.61
N ARG A 10 10.04 2.64 22.76
CA ARG A 10 10.31 1.30 23.31
C ARG A 10 9.01 0.56 23.64
N HIS A 11 8.05 1.25 24.25
CA HIS A 11 6.75 0.67 24.58
C HIS A 11 5.97 0.32 23.31
N LYS A 12 5.93 1.24 22.32
CA LYS A 12 5.31 0.98 21.02
C LYS A 12 5.92 -0.24 20.32
N ALA A 13 7.24 -0.38 20.34
CA ALA A 13 7.94 -1.53 19.78
C ALA A 13 7.54 -2.84 20.49
N TYR A 14 7.47 -2.84 21.83
CA TYR A 14 7.07 -4.00 22.63
C TYR A 14 5.62 -4.44 22.36
N VAL A 15 4.67 -3.50 22.35
CA VAL A 15 3.26 -3.78 22.04
C VAL A 15 3.12 -4.38 20.63
N LEU A 16 3.80 -3.80 19.64
CA LEU A 16 3.78 -4.29 18.27
C LEU A 16 4.45 -5.67 18.13
N ALA A 17 5.52 -5.94 18.88
CA ALA A 17 6.18 -7.24 18.90
C ALA A 17 5.24 -8.32 19.45
N LEU A 18 4.59 -8.06 20.59
CA LEU A 18 3.59 -8.96 21.17
C LEU A 18 2.39 -9.18 20.23
N TYR A 19 1.92 -8.12 19.57
CA TYR A 19 0.85 -8.21 18.59
C TYR A 19 1.22 -9.07 17.39
N ARG A 20 2.37 -8.81 16.78
CA ARG A 20 2.87 -9.65 15.66
C ARG A 20 3.05 -11.09 16.10
N TYR A 21 3.53 -11.32 17.31
CA TYR A 21 3.68 -12.65 17.87
C TYR A 21 2.33 -13.38 18.01
N THR A 22 1.29 -12.73 18.60
CA THR A 22 -0.06 -13.32 18.69
C THR A 22 -0.62 -13.68 17.30
N LEU A 23 -0.43 -12.82 16.29
CA LEU A 23 -0.92 -13.07 14.94
C LEU A 23 -0.23 -14.25 14.25
N ARG A 24 1.08 -14.41 14.46
CA ARG A 24 1.85 -15.56 13.94
C ARG A 24 1.47 -16.85 14.67
N ALA A 25 1.34 -16.79 16.00
CA ALA A 25 0.95 -17.94 16.82
C ALA A 25 -0.46 -18.43 16.48
N THR A 26 -1.42 -17.53 16.28
CA THR A 26 -2.78 -17.91 15.85
C THR A 26 -2.83 -18.53 14.46
N ALA A 27 -2.00 -18.05 13.52
CA ALA A 27 -1.94 -18.60 12.18
C ALA A 27 -1.29 -19.99 12.14
N SER A 28 -0.28 -20.24 12.99
CA SER A 28 0.47 -21.51 13.01
C SER A 28 -0.11 -22.57 13.95
N ARG A 29 -0.70 -22.18 15.09
CA ARG A 29 -1.06 -23.11 16.18
C ARG A 29 -2.55 -23.32 16.41
N CYS A 30 -3.41 -22.49 15.81
CA CYS A 30 -4.86 -22.75 15.82
C CYS A 30 -5.28 -23.29 14.46
N SER A 31 -5.91 -24.46 14.35
CA SER A 31 -6.48 -24.96 13.10
C SER A 31 -7.82 -24.32 12.74
N SER A 32 -8.64 -23.97 13.75
CA SER A 32 -9.97 -23.38 13.56
C SER A 32 -9.93 -21.97 12.96
N VAL A 33 -10.53 -21.81 11.78
CA VAL A 33 -10.67 -20.51 11.09
C VAL A 33 -11.53 -19.54 11.90
N HIS A 34 -12.59 -20.02 12.55
CA HIS A 34 -13.47 -19.19 13.37
C HIS A 34 -12.74 -18.60 14.58
N LEU A 35 -11.93 -19.41 15.26
CA LEU A 35 -11.11 -18.95 16.39
C LEU A 35 -10.07 -17.92 15.95
N ARG A 36 -9.40 -18.15 14.81
CA ARG A 36 -8.44 -17.19 14.22
C ARG A 36 -9.10 -15.84 13.95
N CYS A 37 -10.28 -15.83 13.35
CA CYS A 37 -11.03 -14.60 13.05
C CYS A 37 -11.44 -13.87 14.33
N ARG A 38 -11.95 -14.59 15.34
CA ARG A 38 -12.35 -14.01 16.63
C ARG A 38 -11.17 -13.39 17.37
N ILE A 39 -10.02 -14.05 17.42
CA ILE A 39 -8.81 -13.50 18.05
C ILE A 39 -8.35 -12.22 17.33
N ARG A 40 -8.34 -12.22 15.99
CA ARG A 40 -7.95 -11.04 15.22
C ARG A 40 -8.86 -9.83 15.46
N ASN A 41 -10.17 -10.05 15.46
CA ASN A 41 -11.15 -8.97 15.63
C ASN A 41 -11.11 -8.41 17.06
N THR A 42 -11.09 -9.28 18.07
CA THR A 42 -10.98 -8.86 19.48
C THR A 42 -9.69 -8.08 19.76
N LEU A 43 -8.54 -8.56 19.26
CA LEU A 43 -7.26 -7.83 19.42
C LEU A 43 -7.29 -6.47 18.72
N ARG A 44 -7.86 -6.39 17.51
CA ARG A 44 -8.03 -5.13 16.78
C ARG A 44 -8.89 -4.14 17.57
N ASP A 45 -10.00 -4.62 18.13
CA ASP A 45 -10.93 -3.80 18.91
C ASP A 45 -10.34 -3.31 20.23
N ILE A 46 -9.53 -4.13 20.90
CA ILE A 46 -8.85 -3.74 22.15
C ILE A 46 -7.77 -2.70 21.85
N MET A 47 -6.97 -2.90 20.79
CA MET A 47 -5.94 -1.95 20.39
C MET A 47 -6.50 -0.60 19.94
N SER A 48 -7.64 -0.59 19.24
CA SER A 48 -8.28 0.66 18.83
C SER A 48 -8.87 1.41 20.02
N LYS A 49 -9.53 0.71 20.95
CA LYS A 49 -10.13 1.30 22.16
C LYS A 49 -9.09 1.93 23.08
N HIS A 50 -7.96 1.26 23.30
CA HIS A 50 -6.94 1.69 24.27
C HIS A 50 -5.74 2.42 23.63
N LYS A 51 -5.86 2.85 22.37
CA LYS A 51 -4.78 3.55 21.63
C LYS A 51 -4.31 4.83 22.32
N HIS A 52 -5.21 5.51 23.03
CA HIS A 52 -4.98 6.81 23.64
C HIS A 52 -5.05 6.79 25.18
N ASP A 53 -5.10 5.61 25.80
CA ASP A 53 -5.15 5.47 27.24
C ASP A 53 -3.90 6.08 27.91
N LYS A 54 -4.14 6.93 28.91
CA LYS A 54 -3.06 7.62 29.66
C LYS A 54 -2.56 6.83 30.86
N SER A 55 -3.32 5.85 31.37
CA SER A 55 -2.97 5.10 32.58
C SER A 55 -2.04 3.92 32.32
N SER A 56 -0.86 3.93 32.95
CA SER A 56 0.16 2.86 32.88
C SER A 56 -0.37 1.49 33.30
N TRP A 57 -1.19 1.45 34.36
CA TRP A 57 -1.71 0.23 34.97
C TRP A 57 -2.74 -0.51 34.12
N THR A 58 -3.57 0.21 33.35
CA THR A 58 -4.55 -0.44 32.45
C THR A 58 -3.84 -1.09 31.28
N VAL A 59 -2.87 -0.40 30.70
CA VAL A 59 -2.03 -0.89 29.60
C VAL A 59 -1.20 -2.10 30.06
N PHE A 60 -0.59 -2.03 31.24
CA PHE A 60 0.16 -3.14 31.82
C PHE A 60 -0.70 -4.40 32.00
N ARG A 61 -1.90 -4.28 32.59
CA ARG A 61 -2.84 -5.42 32.74
C ARG A 61 -3.27 -6.01 31.39
N LEU A 62 -3.43 -5.19 30.35
CA LEU A 62 -3.76 -5.66 29.01
C LEU A 62 -2.60 -6.42 28.37
N LEU A 63 -1.37 -5.94 28.55
CA LEU A 63 -0.17 -6.62 28.05
C LEU A 63 0.08 -7.94 28.76
N GLU A 64 -0.17 -8.00 30.07
CA GLU A 64 -0.08 -9.25 30.83
C GLU A 64 -1.11 -10.28 30.35
N LYS A 65 -2.36 -9.85 30.12
CA LYS A 65 -3.41 -10.70 29.53
C LYS A 65 -3.05 -11.19 28.13
N MET A 66 -2.43 -10.35 27.32
CA MET A 66 -1.94 -10.70 25.98
C MET A 66 -0.78 -11.69 26.03
N GLY A 67 0.11 -11.56 27.03
CA GLY A 67 1.16 -12.53 27.33
C GLY A 67 0.60 -13.89 27.75
N LYS A 68 -0.42 -13.91 28.62
CA LYS A 68 -1.13 -15.14 29.04
C LYS A 68 -1.83 -15.82 27.85
N LEU A 69 -2.52 -15.05 27.01
CA LEU A 69 -3.13 -15.55 25.77
C LEU A 69 -2.09 -16.22 24.86
N ASN A 70 -0.91 -15.61 24.71
CA ASN A 70 0.18 -16.21 23.95
C ASN A 70 0.65 -17.54 24.53
N LYS A 71 0.78 -17.65 25.86
CA LYS A 71 1.15 -18.91 26.52
C LYS A 71 0.12 -20.01 26.25
N CYS A 72 -1.18 -19.73 26.39
CA CYS A 72 -2.24 -20.70 26.08
C CYS A 72 -2.23 -21.10 24.59
N LEU A 73 -1.97 -20.16 23.68
CA LEU A 73 -1.78 -20.45 22.25
C LEU A 73 -0.52 -21.26 21.97
N LYS A 74 0.50 -21.23 22.85
CA LYS A 74 1.66 -22.11 22.75
C LYS A 74 1.36 -23.53 23.20
N GLN A 75 0.59 -23.67 24.27
CA GLN A 75 0.25 -24.94 24.90
C GLN A 75 -0.88 -25.68 24.17
N GLY A 76 -1.62 -24.99 23.30
CA GLY A 76 -2.72 -25.59 22.54
C GLY A 76 -4.06 -25.60 23.28
N ASP A 77 -4.16 -24.90 24.42
CA ASP A 77 -5.34 -24.89 25.28
C ASP A 77 -6.48 -24.02 24.70
N VAL A 78 -7.21 -24.59 23.75
CA VAL A 78 -8.30 -23.90 23.02
C VAL A 78 -9.42 -23.41 23.95
N GLN A 79 -9.76 -24.16 25.00
CA GLN A 79 -10.82 -23.80 25.94
C GLN A 79 -10.48 -22.55 26.77
N GLN A 80 -9.23 -22.47 27.26
CA GLN A 80 -8.77 -21.30 27.99
C GLN A 80 -8.71 -20.07 27.08
N VAL A 81 -8.20 -20.22 25.86
CA VAL A 81 -8.21 -19.14 24.85
C VAL A 81 -9.64 -18.64 24.60
N TRP A 82 -10.61 -19.54 24.47
CA TRP A 82 -12.00 -19.19 24.26
C TRP A 82 -12.62 -18.44 25.45
N SER A 83 -12.35 -18.89 26.68
CA SER A 83 -12.83 -18.24 27.90
C SER A 83 -12.27 -16.82 28.06
N MET A 84 -10.98 -16.63 27.77
CA MET A 84 -10.31 -15.32 27.81
C MET A 84 -10.90 -14.35 26.79
N LEU A 85 -11.12 -14.81 25.55
CA LEU A 85 -11.75 -13.99 24.51
C LEU A 85 -13.18 -13.62 24.85
N THR A 86 -13.92 -14.53 25.50
CA THR A 86 -15.30 -14.30 25.93
C THR A 86 -15.36 -13.28 27.07
N ALA A 87 -14.45 -13.36 28.03
CA ALA A 87 -14.31 -12.37 29.11
C ALA A 87 -13.96 -10.96 28.58
N MET A 88 -13.12 -10.88 27.54
CA MET A 88 -12.73 -9.62 26.89
C MET A 88 -13.81 -9.05 25.96
N GLY A 89 -14.72 -9.90 25.46
CA GLY A 89 -15.84 -9.52 24.61
C GLY A 89 -17.10 -9.06 25.35
N LYS A 90 -17.23 -9.36 26.66
CA LYS A 90 -18.36 -8.88 27.48
C LYS A 90 -18.28 -7.35 27.61
N LYS A 91 -19.16 -6.64 26.89
CA LYS A 91 -19.40 -5.21 27.11
C LYS A 91 -19.82 -5.03 28.57
N LYS A 92 -19.01 -4.32 29.38
CA LYS A 92 -19.48 -3.84 30.68
C LYS A 92 -20.71 -2.98 30.40
N LYS A 93 -21.86 -3.32 30.99
CA LYS A 93 -23.01 -2.42 31.04
C LYS A 93 -22.49 -1.07 31.58
N PRO A 94 -22.90 0.08 31.02
CA PRO A 94 -22.44 1.37 31.50
C PRO A 94 -22.73 1.46 32.99
N HIS A 95 -21.68 1.61 33.80
CA HIS A 95 -21.85 1.90 35.22
C HIS A 95 -22.63 3.20 35.30
N SER A 96 -23.79 3.16 35.96
CA SER A 96 -24.53 4.35 36.40
C SER A 96 -23.54 5.39 36.92
N LYS A 97 -23.60 6.59 36.33
CA LYS A 97 -22.65 7.69 36.56
C LYS A 97 -22.64 8.02 38.04
N LYS A 98 -21.49 7.88 38.72
CA LYS A 98 -21.32 8.40 40.08
C LYS A 98 -21.34 9.94 40.02
N PRO A 99 -22.03 10.62 40.97
CA PRO A 99 -22.29 12.06 40.94
C PRO A 99 -21.03 12.94 40.89
N VAL A 100 -19.90 12.44 41.39
CA VAL A 100 -18.60 13.13 41.41
C VAL A 100 -18.08 13.46 40.00
N THR A 101 -18.46 12.67 38.99
CA THR A 101 -18.03 12.92 37.60
C THR A 101 -18.89 13.94 36.87
N HIS A 102 -20.07 14.30 37.37
CA HIS A 102 -20.92 15.33 36.75
C HIS A 102 -20.40 16.73 37.12
N ALA A 103 -20.13 16.95 38.41
CA ALA A 103 -19.61 18.23 38.91
C ALA A 103 -18.24 18.59 38.30
N LEU A 104 -17.34 17.62 38.13
CA LEU A 104 -16.05 17.85 37.45
C LEU A 104 -16.21 18.05 35.93
N ARG A 105 -17.28 17.53 35.33
CA ARG A 105 -17.57 17.72 33.90
C ARG A 105 -18.16 19.10 33.65
N GLU A 106 -19.02 19.59 34.54
CA GLU A 106 -19.53 20.96 34.53
C GLU A 106 -18.40 21.98 34.72
N PHE A 107 -17.43 21.71 35.62
CA PHE A 107 -16.22 22.53 35.74
C PHE A 107 -15.27 22.48 34.53
N SER A 108 -15.28 21.38 33.76
CA SER A 108 -14.49 21.29 32.52
C SER A 108 -15.19 21.88 31.30
N GLN A 109 -16.51 22.06 31.37
CA GLN A 109 -17.33 22.62 30.30
C GLN A 109 -17.47 24.14 30.39
N SER A 110 -17.06 24.76 31.51
CA SER A 110 -16.97 26.21 31.68
C SER A 110 -15.66 26.82 31.16
N ALA A 111 -14.76 26.05 30.56
CA ALA A 111 -13.62 26.57 29.81
C ALA A 111 -14.01 26.79 28.35
N PRO A 112 -13.92 28.02 27.79
CA PRO A 112 -14.25 28.25 26.39
C PRO A 112 -13.14 27.64 25.51
N GLY A 113 -13.53 26.74 24.61
CA GLY A 113 -12.72 26.39 23.45
C GLY A 113 -11.97 25.06 23.54
N THR A 114 -12.64 23.96 23.23
CA THR A 114 -12.11 23.01 22.25
C THR A 114 -13.27 22.28 21.58
N GLU A 115 -14.13 23.05 20.89
CA GLU A 115 -14.87 22.45 19.80
C GLU A 115 -13.82 21.96 18.79
N SER A 116 -13.88 20.68 18.45
CA SER A 116 -13.01 20.11 17.43
C SER A 116 -13.34 20.80 16.11
N LEU A 117 -12.60 21.87 15.78
CA LEU A 117 -12.75 22.62 14.54
C LEU A 117 -12.82 21.66 13.36
N SER A 118 -13.79 21.87 12.47
CA SER A 118 -13.95 21.05 11.28
C SER A 118 -12.66 21.09 10.43
N LEU A 119 -12.40 20.04 9.64
CA LEU A 119 -11.22 20.02 8.75
C LEU A 119 -11.18 21.21 7.76
N VAL A 120 -12.33 21.85 7.52
CA VAL A 120 -12.45 23.04 6.67
C VAL A 120 -11.98 24.28 7.43
N GLU A 121 -12.46 24.48 8.66
CA GLU A 121 -12.04 25.58 9.55
C GLU A 121 -10.55 25.53 9.89
N GLN A 122 -9.99 24.32 10.06
CA GLN A 122 -8.54 24.15 10.26
C GLN A 122 -7.72 24.59 9.05
N ARG A 123 -8.24 24.35 7.84
CA ARG A 123 -7.57 24.82 6.62
C ARG A 123 -7.69 26.33 6.48
N GLU A 124 -8.88 26.88 6.71
CA GLU A 124 -9.17 28.31 6.59
C GLU A 124 -8.37 29.14 7.59
N SER A 125 -8.29 28.71 8.85
CA SER A 125 -7.43 29.33 9.86
C SER A 125 -5.94 29.28 9.49
N HIS A 126 -5.46 28.16 8.93
CA HIS A 126 -4.08 28.08 8.44
C HIS A 126 -3.84 28.98 7.23
N MET A 127 -4.79 29.08 6.28
CA MET A 127 -4.70 29.98 5.13
C MET A 127 -4.63 31.44 5.57
N LEU A 128 -5.49 31.82 6.52
CA LEU A 128 -5.54 33.15 7.12
C LEU A 128 -4.24 33.50 7.86
N ALA A 129 -3.72 32.59 8.69
CA ALA A 129 -2.47 32.80 9.43
C ALA A 129 -1.27 33.03 8.50
N GLN A 130 -1.17 32.26 7.41
CA GLN A 130 -0.13 32.45 6.39
C GLN A 130 -0.24 33.82 5.70
N TYR A 131 -1.46 34.23 5.33
CA TYR A 131 -1.71 35.51 4.68
C TYR A 131 -1.36 36.69 5.60
N ILE A 132 -1.78 36.64 6.87
CA ILE A 132 -1.46 37.65 7.88
C ILE A 132 0.05 37.74 8.08
N SER A 133 0.71 36.61 8.31
CA SER A 133 2.16 36.57 8.55
C SER A 133 2.95 37.15 7.37
N ARG A 134 2.60 36.78 6.13
CA ARG A 134 3.22 37.31 4.92
C ARG A 134 3.04 38.82 4.82
N ASN A 135 1.82 39.33 4.97
CA ASN A 135 1.54 40.76 4.82
C ASN A 135 2.11 41.61 5.97
N GLN A 136 2.21 41.06 7.18
CA GLN A 136 2.90 41.71 8.29
C GLN A 136 4.42 41.79 8.07
N GLN A 137 5.04 40.74 7.51
CA GLN A 137 6.46 40.77 7.13
C GLN A 137 6.77 41.84 6.08
N HIS A 138 5.83 42.09 5.16
CA HIS A 138 5.96 43.11 4.12
C HIS A 138 5.48 44.50 4.57
N GLY A 139 5.13 44.68 5.85
CA GLY A 139 4.68 45.97 6.40
C GLY A 139 3.30 46.44 5.93
N ARG A 140 2.49 45.58 5.30
CA ARG A 140 1.17 45.92 4.73
C ARG A 140 0.02 45.78 5.72
N LEU A 141 0.22 45.09 6.83
CA LEU A 141 -0.78 44.87 7.87
C LEU A 141 -0.24 45.22 9.27
N PRO A 142 -1.08 45.76 10.18
CA PRO A 142 -0.73 45.95 11.57
C PRO A 142 -0.37 44.64 12.28
N ARG A 143 0.46 44.73 13.33
CA ARG A 143 0.84 43.56 14.16
C ARG A 143 -0.34 42.96 14.91
N HIS A 144 -1.29 43.78 15.34
CA HIS A 144 -2.49 43.35 16.04
C HIS A 144 -3.74 43.65 15.20
N ILE A 145 -4.55 42.63 14.96
CA ILE A 145 -5.79 42.73 14.18
C ILE A 145 -6.87 41.98 14.98
N PRO A 146 -8.01 42.61 15.33
CA PRO A 146 -9.07 41.94 16.06
C PRO A 146 -9.65 40.75 15.27
N HIS A 147 -10.04 39.68 15.98
CA HIS A 147 -10.49 38.42 15.37
C HIS A 147 -11.66 38.60 14.40
N GLU A 148 -12.60 39.51 14.69
CA GLU A 148 -13.73 39.79 13.81
C GLU A 148 -13.31 40.30 12.43
N TYR A 149 -12.31 41.19 12.38
CA TYR A 149 -11.76 41.69 11.11
C TYR A 149 -10.97 40.61 10.38
N GLN A 150 -10.28 39.73 11.11
CA GLN A 150 -9.57 38.61 10.50
C GLN A 150 -10.55 37.68 9.77
N MET A 151 -11.70 37.37 10.38
CA MET A 151 -12.69 36.47 9.80
C MET A 151 -13.55 37.14 8.72
N LYS A 152 -13.97 38.40 8.89
CA LYS A 152 -14.87 39.08 7.95
C LYS A 152 -14.16 39.68 6.74
N LEU A 153 -12.95 40.22 6.91
CA LEU A 153 -12.22 40.93 5.85
C LEU A 153 -11.04 40.13 5.30
N LEU A 154 -10.18 39.62 6.19
CA LEU A 154 -8.91 39.02 5.75
C LEU A 154 -9.08 37.60 5.22
N LEU A 155 -10.00 36.81 5.78
CA LEU A 155 -10.23 35.45 5.33
C LEU A 155 -10.72 35.39 3.86
N PRO A 156 -11.75 36.16 3.43
CA PRO A 156 -12.15 36.19 2.02
C PRO A 156 -11.03 36.59 1.06
N LEU A 157 -10.19 37.55 1.45
CA LEU A 157 -9.03 37.97 0.67
C LEU A 157 -7.95 36.88 0.59
N ALA A 158 -7.65 36.22 1.71
CA ALA A 158 -6.69 35.12 1.78
C ALA A 158 -7.13 33.93 0.93
N THR A 159 -8.43 33.62 0.92
CA THR A 159 -8.98 32.56 0.05
C THR A 159 -8.90 32.98 -1.42
N HIS A 160 -9.24 34.23 -1.73
CA HIS A 160 -9.19 34.76 -3.09
C HIS A 160 -7.77 34.71 -3.69
N GLU A 161 -6.75 35.17 -2.96
CA GLU A 161 -5.35 35.12 -3.45
C GLU A 161 -4.93 33.68 -3.79
N LYS A 162 -5.26 32.72 -2.91
CA LYS A 162 -4.97 31.30 -3.16
C LYS A 162 -5.73 30.74 -4.36
N ASP A 163 -6.96 31.18 -4.57
CA ASP A 163 -7.74 30.74 -5.72
C ASP A 163 -7.27 31.40 -7.02
N VAL A 164 -6.72 32.62 -6.97
CA VAL A 164 -6.02 33.26 -8.10
C VAL A 164 -4.75 32.48 -8.45
N GLU A 165 -3.97 32.05 -7.47
CA GLU A 165 -2.81 31.18 -7.71
C GLU A 165 -3.23 29.87 -8.37
N LYS A 166 -4.33 29.26 -7.91
CA LYS A 166 -4.89 28.06 -8.57
C LYS A 166 -5.32 28.33 -10.00
N LEU A 167 -5.94 29.48 -10.26
CA LEU A 167 -6.37 29.88 -11.58
C LEU A 167 -5.17 30.02 -12.53
N ARG A 168 -4.08 30.67 -12.09
CA ARG A 168 -2.81 30.76 -12.84
C ARG A 168 -2.21 29.38 -13.10
N MET A 169 -2.27 28.47 -12.13
CA MET A 169 -1.83 27.09 -12.35
C MET A 169 -2.68 26.36 -13.38
N ILE A 170 -3.99 26.58 -13.40
CA ILE A 170 -4.91 26.00 -14.39
C ILE A 170 -4.60 26.56 -15.78
N GLU A 171 -4.45 27.88 -15.90
CA GLU A 171 -4.07 28.55 -17.14
C GLU A 171 -2.74 27.99 -17.68
N ALA A 172 -1.72 27.91 -16.84
CA ALA A 172 -0.41 27.34 -17.20
C ALA A 172 -0.48 25.84 -17.56
N GLN A 173 -1.49 25.10 -17.06
CA GLN A 173 -1.72 23.71 -17.49
C GLN A 173 -2.42 23.64 -18.84
N LEU A 174 -3.36 24.54 -19.11
CA LEU A 174 -4.09 24.58 -20.37
C LEU A 174 -3.19 25.01 -21.52
N SER A 175 -2.29 25.97 -21.29
CA SER A 175 -1.31 26.47 -22.27
C SER A 175 -0.28 25.41 -22.68
N LYS A 176 0.07 24.47 -21.79
CA LYS A 176 0.97 23.33 -22.09
C LYS A 176 0.36 22.28 -23.03
N GLY A 177 -0.93 22.40 -23.36
CA GLY A 177 -1.62 21.49 -24.27
C GLY A 177 -2.18 20.24 -23.61
N PRO A 178 -2.65 19.25 -24.39
CA PRO A 178 -3.32 18.07 -23.88
C PRO A 178 -2.37 17.19 -23.04
N PRO A 179 -2.88 16.51 -22.00
CA PRO A 179 -2.06 15.66 -21.15
C PRO A 179 -1.46 14.51 -21.94
N LYS A 180 -0.14 14.33 -21.84
CA LYS A 180 0.61 13.30 -22.56
C LYS A 180 0.13 11.90 -22.15
N CYS A 181 -0.10 11.05 -23.15
CA CYS A 181 -0.32 9.62 -22.98
C CYS A 181 1.00 8.88 -23.21
N PHE A 182 1.32 7.92 -22.36
CA PHE A 182 2.56 7.13 -22.46
C PHE A 182 2.30 5.67 -22.12
N LEU A 183 3.09 4.79 -22.71
CA LEU A 183 3.11 3.37 -22.37
C LEU A 183 4.01 3.18 -21.16
N THR A 184 3.46 2.63 -20.08
CA THR A 184 4.23 2.21 -18.92
C THR A 184 4.33 0.70 -18.89
N SER A 185 5.42 0.20 -18.31
CA SER A 185 5.57 -1.22 -18.05
C SER A 185 5.69 -1.50 -16.56
N THR A 186 5.32 -2.71 -16.18
CA THR A 186 5.66 -3.29 -14.88
C THR A 186 6.27 -4.66 -15.10
N ALA A 187 7.37 -4.95 -14.40
CA ALA A 187 7.98 -6.27 -14.42
C ALA A 187 7.07 -7.33 -13.78
N ALA A 188 7.03 -8.51 -14.39
CA ALA A 188 6.36 -9.70 -13.92
C ALA A 188 7.27 -10.92 -14.16
N GLY A 189 8.20 -11.15 -13.23
CA GLY A 189 9.31 -12.09 -13.45
C GLY A 189 10.24 -11.57 -14.54
N SER A 190 10.58 -12.45 -15.48
CA SER A 190 11.39 -12.18 -16.67
C SER A 190 10.74 -11.24 -17.68
N GLY A 191 9.40 -11.17 -17.69
CA GLY A 191 8.61 -10.41 -18.66
C GLY A 191 8.27 -9.00 -18.20
N LYS A 192 8.03 -8.11 -19.17
CA LYS A 192 7.49 -6.75 -18.95
C LYS A 192 6.07 -6.67 -19.47
N ILE A 193 5.12 -6.39 -18.58
CA ILE A 193 3.72 -6.14 -18.96
C ILE A 193 3.56 -4.67 -19.26
N TRP A 194 3.16 -4.34 -20.48
CA TRP A 194 2.91 -2.97 -20.93
C TRP A 194 1.44 -2.59 -20.76
N PHE A 195 1.17 -1.32 -20.44
CA PHE A 195 -0.17 -0.75 -20.39
C PHE A 195 -0.14 0.76 -20.54
N VAL A 196 -1.24 1.33 -21.04
CA VAL A 196 -1.36 2.77 -21.29
C VAL A 196 -1.62 3.53 -19.99
N ARG A 197 -0.90 4.63 -19.79
CA ARG A 197 -1.19 5.66 -18.79
C ARG A 197 -1.63 6.94 -19.47
N SER A 198 -2.79 7.42 -19.08
CA SER A 198 -3.37 8.67 -19.57
C SER A 198 -4.05 9.42 -18.42
N ALA A 199 -4.40 10.69 -18.63
CA ALA A 199 -5.19 11.46 -17.66
C ALA A 199 -6.57 10.84 -17.39
N VAL A 200 -7.11 10.09 -18.35
CA VAL A 200 -8.38 9.38 -18.22
C VAL A 200 -8.22 8.10 -17.39
N ASN A 201 -7.09 7.40 -17.56
CA ASN A 201 -6.82 6.07 -17.00
C ASN A 201 -5.74 6.10 -15.90
N LYS A 202 -5.91 6.94 -14.87
CA LYS A 202 -4.96 7.09 -13.75
C LYS A 202 -5.61 6.90 -12.38
N GLY A 203 -4.89 6.29 -11.45
CA GLY A 203 -5.28 6.15 -10.04
C GLY A 203 -6.58 5.35 -9.89
N LYS A 204 -7.59 5.94 -9.23
CA LYS A 204 -8.90 5.31 -9.02
C LYS A 204 -9.66 5.01 -10.32
N ARG A 205 -9.30 5.69 -11.42
CA ARG A 205 -9.91 5.49 -12.75
C ARG A 205 -9.23 4.37 -13.55
N GLN A 206 -8.18 3.76 -13.00
CA GLN A 206 -7.55 2.61 -13.63
C GLN A 206 -8.53 1.43 -13.66
N SER A 207 -8.60 0.71 -14.79
CA SER A 207 -9.48 -0.44 -14.88
C SER A 207 -9.15 -1.47 -13.80
N ARG A 208 -10.18 -1.89 -13.05
CA ARG A 208 -10.04 -2.92 -12.00
C ARG A 208 -9.48 -4.22 -12.58
N ASN A 209 -9.86 -4.53 -13.82
CA ASN A 209 -9.40 -5.71 -14.56
C ASN A 209 -7.90 -5.68 -14.80
N LEU A 210 -7.32 -4.54 -15.24
CA LEU A 210 -5.88 -4.38 -15.37
C LEU A 210 -5.17 -4.57 -14.02
N GLY A 211 -5.72 -4.00 -12.95
CA GLY A 211 -5.16 -4.17 -11.60
C GLY A 211 -5.24 -5.61 -11.07
N ILE A 212 -6.28 -6.37 -11.42
CA ILE A 212 -6.40 -7.80 -11.09
C ILE A 212 -5.41 -8.61 -11.93
N PHE A 213 -5.35 -8.36 -13.24
CA PHE A 213 -4.44 -9.00 -14.17
C PHE A 213 -2.98 -8.84 -13.74
N LEU A 214 -2.52 -7.61 -13.47
CA LEU A 214 -1.15 -7.34 -13.04
C LEU A 214 -0.80 -8.06 -11.72
N ARG A 215 -1.72 -8.10 -10.76
CA ARG A 215 -1.48 -8.80 -9.48
C ARG A 215 -1.46 -10.31 -9.67
N ARG A 216 -2.34 -10.85 -10.51
CA ARG A 216 -2.39 -12.28 -10.84
C ARG A 216 -1.09 -12.70 -11.50
N GLU A 217 -0.66 -11.99 -12.55
CA GLU A 217 0.58 -12.32 -13.28
C GLU A 217 1.81 -12.20 -12.40
N LYS A 218 1.94 -11.14 -11.58
CA LYS A 218 3.05 -11.04 -10.60
C LYS A 218 3.07 -12.20 -9.62
N LYS A 219 1.89 -12.61 -9.12
CA LYS A 219 1.79 -13.74 -8.19
C LYS A 219 2.17 -15.06 -8.87
N LEU A 220 1.78 -15.25 -10.13
CA LEU A 220 2.13 -16.45 -10.91
C LEU A 220 3.63 -16.46 -11.24
N ALA A 221 4.21 -15.32 -11.63
CA ALA A 221 5.65 -15.18 -11.84
C ALA A 221 6.43 -15.51 -10.57
N GLN A 222 6.04 -14.95 -9.41
CA GLN A 222 6.68 -15.28 -8.15
C GLN A 222 6.54 -16.76 -7.79
N LYS A 223 5.39 -17.38 -8.06
CA LYS A 223 5.24 -18.83 -7.86
C LYS A 223 6.24 -19.61 -8.71
N ARG A 224 6.42 -19.24 -9.99
CA ARG A 224 7.40 -19.90 -10.87
C ARG A 224 8.83 -19.72 -10.36
N LEU A 225 9.19 -18.52 -9.89
CA LEU A 225 10.49 -18.29 -9.24
C LEU A 225 10.68 -19.19 -8.01
N ASN A 226 9.68 -19.25 -7.14
CA ASN A 226 9.73 -20.12 -5.96
C ASN A 226 9.82 -21.61 -6.33
N TYR A 227 9.13 -22.05 -7.38
CA TYR A 227 9.25 -23.42 -7.88
C TYR A 227 10.64 -23.69 -8.44
N TRP A 228 11.22 -22.74 -9.16
CA TRP A 228 12.59 -22.84 -9.66
C TRP A 228 13.61 -22.97 -8.53
N GLU A 229 13.51 -22.11 -7.50
CA GLU A 229 14.33 -22.21 -6.30
C GLU A 229 14.13 -23.55 -5.57
N SER A 230 12.89 -24.06 -5.51
CA SER A 230 12.60 -25.38 -4.97
C SER A 230 13.23 -26.51 -5.80
N CYS A 231 13.21 -26.43 -7.13
CA CYS A 231 13.87 -27.39 -8.02
C CYS A 231 15.38 -27.40 -7.79
N LYS A 232 16.01 -26.23 -7.61
CA LYS A 232 17.44 -26.14 -7.25
C LYS A 232 17.77 -26.80 -5.92
N ASN A 233 16.96 -26.54 -4.90
CA ASN A 233 17.14 -27.17 -3.59
C ASN A 233 16.95 -28.68 -3.68
N ASN A 234 15.92 -29.14 -4.40
CA ASN A 234 15.65 -30.55 -4.62
C ASN A 234 16.76 -31.21 -5.46
N ALA A 235 17.39 -30.51 -6.39
CA ALA A 235 18.53 -31.02 -7.16
C ALA A 235 19.72 -31.33 -6.24
N ASN A 236 19.99 -30.46 -5.26
CA ASN A 236 21.04 -30.72 -4.27
C ASN A 236 20.72 -31.98 -3.44
N TRP A 237 19.47 -32.12 -2.98
CA TRP A 237 19.03 -33.32 -2.23
C TRP A 237 19.10 -34.58 -3.08
N ALA A 238 18.54 -34.56 -4.28
CA ALA A 238 18.55 -35.69 -5.21
C ALA A 238 19.98 -36.12 -5.57
N LEU A 239 20.91 -35.16 -5.68
CA LEU A 239 22.32 -35.48 -5.88
C LEU A 239 22.92 -36.21 -4.67
N HIS A 240 22.61 -35.78 -3.45
CA HIS A 240 23.08 -36.48 -2.25
C HIS A 240 22.47 -37.88 -2.15
N GLU A 241 21.17 -38.02 -2.38
CA GLU A 241 20.49 -39.33 -2.38
C GLU A 241 21.08 -40.26 -3.45
N ALA A 242 21.36 -39.76 -4.66
CA ALA A 242 21.98 -40.54 -5.72
C ALA A 242 23.40 -41.02 -5.34
N ILE A 243 24.20 -40.16 -4.70
CA ILE A 243 25.53 -40.55 -4.19
C ILE A 243 25.37 -41.64 -3.12
N TRP A 244 24.43 -41.46 -2.19
CA TRP A 244 24.16 -42.43 -1.13
C TRP A 244 23.72 -43.78 -1.67
N GLU A 245 22.80 -43.80 -2.63
CA GLU A 245 22.30 -45.04 -3.21
C GLU A 245 23.40 -45.80 -3.96
N GLN A 246 24.26 -45.08 -4.69
CA GLN A 246 25.42 -45.70 -5.33
C GLN A 246 26.46 -46.20 -4.32
N CYS A 247 26.66 -45.49 -3.20
CA CYS A 247 27.54 -45.97 -2.13
C CYS A 247 27.01 -47.26 -1.49
N LEU A 248 25.69 -47.41 -1.36
CA LEU A 248 25.07 -48.61 -0.79
C LEU A 248 25.19 -49.81 -1.73
N GLU A 249 25.16 -49.61 -3.04
CA GLU A 249 25.25 -50.69 -4.03
C GLU A 249 26.69 -51.11 -4.31
N ASP A 250 27.59 -50.16 -4.55
CA ASP A 250 28.96 -50.45 -5.00
C ASP A 250 29.99 -50.46 -3.84
N GLY A 251 29.60 -49.99 -2.65
CA GLY A 251 30.50 -49.83 -1.50
C GLY A 251 31.55 -48.72 -1.65
N THR A 252 31.53 -47.98 -2.77
CA THR A 252 32.49 -46.90 -3.07
C THR A 252 31.84 -45.53 -2.99
N ILE A 253 32.51 -44.57 -2.35
CA ILE A 253 32.08 -43.17 -2.33
C ILE A 253 32.52 -42.50 -3.63
N LEU A 254 31.55 -42.00 -4.39
CA LEU A 254 31.79 -41.17 -5.56
C LEU A 254 32.55 -39.90 -5.18
N HIS A 255 33.80 -39.77 -5.59
CA HIS A 255 34.55 -38.52 -5.56
C HIS A 255 34.23 -37.68 -6.81
N PHE A 256 32.98 -37.25 -6.92
CA PHE A 256 32.53 -36.35 -7.99
C PHE A 256 32.41 -34.92 -7.46
N ALA A 257 32.76 -33.90 -8.26
CA ALA A 257 32.58 -32.49 -7.91
C ALA A 257 31.14 -32.03 -8.19
N PRO A 258 30.24 -32.02 -7.18
CA PRO A 258 28.80 -31.83 -7.36
C PRO A 258 28.46 -30.45 -7.93
N GLU A 259 29.32 -29.47 -7.59
CA GLU A 259 29.16 -28.09 -7.98
C GLU A 259 29.18 -27.89 -9.50
N LYS A 260 29.91 -28.72 -10.26
CA LYS A 260 30.00 -28.56 -11.71
C LYS A 260 28.68 -28.94 -12.39
N TYR A 261 28.00 -29.98 -11.91
CA TYR A 261 26.70 -30.43 -12.44
C TYR A 261 25.55 -29.51 -12.00
N LEU A 262 25.57 -29.05 -10.75
CA LEU A 262 24.63 -28.05 -10.27
C LEU A 262 24.81 -26.71 -10.99
N ARG A 263 26.03 -26.36 -11.42
CA ARG A 263 26.30 -25.18 -12.26
C ARG A 263 25.65 -25.30 -13.65
N SER A 264 25.63 -26.48 -14.27
CA SER A 264 24.89 -26.68 -15.54
C SER A 264 23.37 -26.60 -15.38
N LEU A 265 22.82 -27.00 -14.22
CA LEU A 265 21.41 -26.82 -13.88
C LEU A 265 21.07 -25.39 -13.43
N ASN A 266 22.08 -24.60 -13.05
CA ASN A 266 21.93 -23.25 -12.51
C ASN A 266 21.73 -22.16 -13.59
N LEU A 267 21.34 -22.52 -14.81
CA LEU A 267 20.89 -21.56 -15.82
C LEU A 267 19.89 -20.57 -15.18
N SER A 268 20.07 -19.28 -15.44
CA SER A 268 19.07 -18.31 -15.03
C SER A 268 17.78 -18.57 -15.80
N LEU A 269 16.64 -18.33 -15.16
CA LEU A 269 15.33 -18.28 -15.83
C LEU A 269 15.28 -17.29 -17.01
N ASP A 270 16.26 -16.39 -17.09
CA ASP A 270 16.37 -15.29 -18.02
C ASP A 270 17.48 -15.46 -19.07
N ASP A 271 18.37 -16.46 -18.95
CA ASP A 271 19.54 -16.61 -19.82
C ASP A 271 19.20 -17.40 -21.08
N ASP A 272 18.78 -16.68 -22.13
CA ASP A 272 18.66 -17.19 -23.51
C ASP A 272 20.04 -17.24 -24.23
N GLU A 273 21.08 -16.61 -23.70
CA GLU A 273 22.24 -16.22 -24.53
C GLU A 273 23.43 -17.19 -24.51
N ASN A 274 23.51 -18.14 -23.58
CA ASN A 274 24.60 -19.12 -23.58
C ASN A 274 24.10 -20.49 -23.11
N PRO A 275 23.64 -21.37 -24.01
CA PRO A 275 23.48 -22.78 -23.68
C PRO A 275 24.86 -23.30 -23.31
N VAL A 276 25.12 -23.49 -22.02
CA VAL A 276 26.30 -24.22 -21.56
C VAL A 276 26.27 -25.58 -22.28
N PRO A 277 27.34 -25.99 -22.98
CA PRO A 277 27.33 -27.21 -23.77
C PRO A 277 26.85 -28.35 -22.87
N LEU A 278 25.81 -29.07 -23.33
CA LEU A 278 25.37 -30.30 -22.71
C LEU A 278 26.60 -31.16 -22.48
N TRP A 279 26.79 -31.59 -21.25
CA TRP A 279 27.87 -32.49 -20.90
C TRP A 279 27.77 -33.71 -21.82
N LYS A 280 28.84 -33.98 -22.56
CA LYS A 280 28.96 -35.26 -23.28
C LYS A 280 28.91 -36.36 -22.22
N ASP A 281 28.06 -37.36 -22.44
CA ASP A 281 27.58 -38.40 -21.51
C ASP A 281 28.65 -39.31 -20.84
N ARG A 282 29.90 -38.88 -20.68
CA ARG A 282 31.03 -39.76 -20.35
C ARG A 282 31.50 -39.74 -18.89
N GLU A 283 31.01 -38.85 -18.03
CA GLU A 283 31.52 -38.73 -16.65
C GLU A 283 30.45 -38.76 -15.53
N CYS A 284 29.15 -38.84 -15.87
CA CYS A 284 28.09 -38.87 -14.86
C CYS A 284 27.59 -40.32 -14.68
N PRO A 285 27.60 -40.87 -13.45
CA PRO A 285 27.00 -42.17 -13.18
C PRO A 285 25.53 -42.20 -13.57
N ALA A 286 25.07 -43.31 -14.19
CA ALA A 286 23.70 -43.45 -14.69
C ALA A 286 22.66 -43.14 -13.59
N LYS A 287 22.94 -43.54 -12.35
CA LYS A 287 22.05 -43.34 -11.21
C LYS A 287 21.88 -41.87 -10.82
N VAL A 288 22.93 -41.07 -10.93
CA VAL A 288 22.87 -39.61 -10.72
C VAL A 288 22.01 -38.94 -11.81
N VAL A 289 22.08 -39.44 -13.04
CA VAL A 289 21.22 -38.97 -14.14
C VAL A 289 19.76 -39.32 -13.88
N GLU A 290 19.45 -40.53 -13.44
CA GLU A 290 18.08 -40.96 -13.13
C GLU A 290 17.41 -40.08 -12.07
N TRP A 291 18.11 -39.74 -10.99
CA TRP A 291 17.60 -38.87 -9.94
C TRP A 291 17.40 -37.41 -10.37
N LEU A 292 18.25 -36.91 -11.27
CA LEU A 292 18.27 -35.49 -11.65
C LEU A 292 17.44 -35.19 -12.91
N GLN A 293 17.18 -36.19 -13.75
CA GLN A 293 16.41 -36.04 -14.99
C GLN A 293 15.00 -35.47 -14.76
N PRO A 294 14.19 -35.94 -13.78
CA PRO A 294 12.86 -35.37 -13.53
C PRO A 294 12.91 -33.90 -13.10
N ILE A 295 13.97 -33.50 -12.40
CA ILE A 295 14.16 -32.12 -11.95
C ILE A 295 14.54 -31.24 -13.14
N LYS A 296 15.41 -31.73 -14.03
CA LYS A 296 15.76 -31.05 -15.28
C LYS A 296 14.54 -30.84 -16.17
N ASP A 297 13.72 -31.87 -16.38
CA ASP A 297 12.49 -31.78 -17.18
C ASP A 297 11.51 -30.74 -16.59
N ALA A 298 11.39 -30.71 -15.25
CA ALA A 298 10.58 -29.70 -14.57
C ALA A 298 11.12 -28.28 -14.77
N MET A 299 12.44 -28.09 -14.70
CA MET A 299 13.09 -26.81 -14.96
C MET A 299 12.89 -26.37 -16.43
N ASP A 300 13.10 -27.25 -17.39
CA ASP A 300 12.89 -26.97 -18.81
C ASP A 300 11.43 -26.56 -19.09
N SER A 301 10.47 -27.22 -18.45
CA SER A 301 9.05 -26.84 -18.55
C SER A 301 8.77 -25.42 -18.02
N LEU A 302 9.40 -25.05 -16.90
CA LEU A 302 9.27 -23.71 -16.31
C LEU A 302 9.91 -22.64 -17.19
N ALA A 303 11.04 -22.94 -17.82
CA ALA A 303 11.71 -22.06 -18.77
C ALA A 303 10.81 -21.78 -19.99
N ARG A 304 10.27 -22.83 -20.63
CA ARG A 304 9.32 -22.71 -21.75
C ARG A 304 8.11 -21.85 -21.42
N ILE A 305 7.48 -22.09 -20.27
CA ILE A 305 6.32 -21.29 -19.81
C ILE A 305 6.68 -19.80 -19.66
N ASN A 306 7.89 -19.48 -19.20
CA ASN A 306 8.31 -18.08 -19.06
C ASN A 306 8.59 -17.42 -20.43
N LEU A 307 9.19 -18.15 -21.37
CA LEU A 307 9.38 -17.69 -22.74
C LEU A 307 8.04 -17.40 -23.43
N ASP A 308 7.11 -18.35 -23.40
CA ASP A 308 5.76 -18.16 -23.96
C ASP A 308 5.06 -16.93 -23.37
N ARG A 309 5.23 -16.71 -22.06
CA ARG A 309 4.64 -15.55 -21.38
C ARG A 309 5.32 -14.25 -21.81
N LYS A 310 6.66 -14.21 -21.90
CA LYS A 310 7.43 -13.07 -22.39
C LYS A 310 7.00 -12.70 -23.81
N GLU A 311 6.82 -13.67 -24.69
CA GLU A 311 6.32 -13.46 -26.05
C GLU A 311 4.88 -12.96 -26.07
N SER A 312 3.99 -13.55 -25.27
CA SER A 312 2.59 -13.10 -25.21
C SER A 312 2.46 -11.65 -24.74
N PHE A 313 3.34 -11.18 -23.85
CA PHE A 313 3.38 -9.77 -23.43
C PHE A 313 3.94 -8.86 -24.52
N LYS A 314 4.89 -9.33 -25.34
CA LYS A 314 5.38 -8.58 -26.51
C LYS A 314 4.27 -8.45 -27.57
N LYS A 315 3.64 -9.56 -27.96
CA LYS A 315 2.50 -9.58 -28.91
C LYS A 315 1.38 -8.66 -28.43
N HIS A 316 1.00 -8.73 -27.15
CA HIS A 316 -0.01 -7.82 -26.60
C HIS A 316 0.37 -6.34 -26.70
N ARG A 317 1.65 -6.00 -26.50
CA ARG A 317 2.11 -4.62 -26.65
C ARG A 317 1.96 -4.15 -28.09
N ASP A 318 2.45 -4.95 -29.03
CA ASP A 318 2.58 -4.53 -30.42
C ASP A 318 1.20 -4.52 -31.09
N ASP A 319 0.42 -5.58 -30.93
CA ASP A 319 -0.87 -5.77 -31.62
C ASP A 319 -2.03 -4.98 -30.98
N VAL A 320 -2.08 -4.92 -29.63
CA VAL A 320 -3.25 -4.37 -28.91
C VAL A 320 -3.02 -2.94 -28.41
N LEU A 321 -1.78 -2.60 -28.03
CA LEU A 321 -1.49 -1.28 -27.50
C LEU A 321 -1.02 -0.29 -28.57
N LEU A 322 -0.20 -0.71 -29.54
CA LEU A 322 0.45 0.19 -30.50
C LEU A 322 -0.31 0.33 -31.83
N THR A 323 -0.59 -0.75 -32.56
CA THR A 323 -1.23 -0.68 -33.89
C THR A 323 -2.69 -0.25 -33.81
N GLY A 324 -2.97 1.06 -33.92
CA GLY A 324 -4.34 1.62 -33.94
C GLY A 324 -5.16 1.36 -32.66
N GLY A 325 -4.51 0.89 -31.60
CA GLY A 325 -5.16 0.24 -30.47
C GLY A 325 -5.49 1.18 -29.32
N GLN A 326 -5.35 0.65 -28.09
CA GLN A 326 -5.73 1.38 -26.88
C GLN A 326 -4.96 2.69 -26.67
N PHE A 327 -3.71 2.78 -27.14
CA PHE A 327 -2.90 3.98 -26.97
C PHE A 327 -3.50 5.19 -27.70
N GLU A 328 -3.86 5.02 -28.98
CA GLU A 328 -4.48 6.08 -29.78
C GLU A 328 -5.86 6.45 -29.24
N PHE A 329 -6.67 5.46 -28.84
CA PHE A 329 -7.96 5.71 -28.20
C PHE A 329 -7.81 6.63 -26.98
N TYR A 330 -6.88 6.33 -26.06
CA TYR A 330 -6.67 7.15 -24.87
C TYR A 330 -6.05 8.51 -25.18
N LYS A 331 -5.21 8.62 -26.21
CA LYS A 331 -4.68 9.88 -26.72
C LYS A 331 -5.82 10.78 -27.23
N ASN A 332 -6.72 10.22 -28.04
CA ASN A 332 -7.88 10.92 -28.58
C ASN A 332 -8.85 11.36 -27.47
N GLN A 333 -9.10 10.50 -26.48
CA GLN A 333 -9.91 10.87 -25.31
C GLN A 333 -9.25 11.95 -24.44
N GLY A 334 -7.92 11.91 -24.30
CA GLY A 334 -7.15 12.96 -23.63
C GLY A 334 -7.31 14.32 -24.31
N ASN A 335 -7.22 14.35 -25.64
CA ASN A 335 -7.42 15.55 -26.45
C ASN A 335 -8.85 16.09 -26.30
N LYS A 336 -9.87 15.23 -26.38
CA LYS A 336 -11.27 15.64 -26.18
C LYS A 336 -11.51 16.23 -24.79
N LEU A 337 -10.90 15.65 -23.75
CA LEU A 337 -11.01 16.16 -22.38
C LEU A 337 -10.37 17.54 -22.24
N HIS A 338 -9.17 17.73 -22.80
CA HIS A 338 -8.47 19.01 -22.80
C HIS A 338 -9.28 20.08 -23.55
N ALA A 339 -9.75 19.79 -24.76
CA ALA A 339 -10.59 20.72 -25.53
C ALA A 339 -11.86 21.15 -24.76
N ARG A 340 -12.53 20.23 -24.05
CA ARG A 340 -13.67 20.57 -23.18
C ARG A 340 -13.28 21.41 -21.97
N ARG A 341 -12.06 21.24 -21.43
CA ARG A 341 -11.56 22.03 -20.30
C ARG A 341 -11.18 23.44 -20.76
N VAL A 342 -10.56 23.58 -21.93
CA VAL A 342 -10.27 24.87 -22.57
C VAL A 342 -11.55 25.66 -22.81
N LYS A 343 -12.55 25.07 -23.47
CA LYS A 343 -13.85 25.74 -23.70
C LYS A 343 -14.53 26.22 -22.42
N ARG A 344 -14.48 25.41 -21.34
CA ARG A 344 -15.02 25.82 -20.03
C ARG A 344 -14.23 26.95 -19.39
N PHE A 345 -12.91 26.97 -19.58
CA PHE A 345 -12.05 28.03 -19.08
C PHE A 345 -12.28 29.34 -19.85
N GLU A 346 -12.38 29.29 -21.18
CA GLU A 346 -12.70 30.45 -22.02
C GLU A 346 -14.04 31.08 -21.62
N HIS A 347 -15.08 30.25 -21.42
CA HIS A 347 -16.38 30.72 -20.93
C HIS A 347 -16.30 31.35 -19.53
N LEU A 348 -15.49 30.79 -18.61
CA LEU A 348 -15.26 31.38 -17.29
C LEU A 348 -14.58 32.76 -17.41
N VAL A 349 -13.61 32.90 -18.31
CA VAL A 349 -12.87 34.13 -18.56
C VAL A 349 -13.75 35.23 -19.15
N GLN A 350 -14.64 34.88 -20.08
CA GLN A 350 -15.50 35.86 -20.76
C GLN A 350 -16.67 36.32 -19.88
N ASP A 351 -17.37 35.38 -19.23
CA ASP A 351 -18.69 35.69 -18.65
C ASP A 351 -18.67 35.94 -17.14
N GLU A 352 -17.75 35.34 -16.38
CA GLU A 352 -17.86 35.25 -14.91
C GLU A 352 -16.68 35.90 -14.18
N LEU A 353 -15.46 35.78 -14.71
CA LEU A 353 -14.26 36.38 -14.13
C LEU A 353 -14.33 37.91 -13.93
N PRO A 354 -14.96 38.70 -14.81
CA PRO A 354 -15.12 40.15 -14.61
C PRO A 354 -15.99 40.52 -13.39
N TYR A 355 -16.87 39.62 -12.94
CA TYR A 355 -17.86 39.89 -11.88
C TYR A 355 -17.49 39.26 -10.53
N VAL A 356 -16.25 38.81 -10.36
CA VAL A 356 -15.77 38.16 -9.14
C VAL A 356 -15.70 39.14 -7.99
N VAL A 357 -16.39 38.83 -6.89
CA VAL A 357 -16.35 39.62 -5.65
C VAL A 357 -15.99 38.69 -4.49
N PRO A 358 -14.81 38.85 -3.85
CA PRO A 358 -14.34 37.95 -2.80
C PRO A 358 -15.28 37.82 -1.60
N TYR A 359 -16.02 38.89 -1.29
CA TYR A 359 -16.84 39.00 -0.09
C TYR A 359 -18.25 38.44 -0.25
N ILE A 360 -18.69 38.13 -1.48
CA ILE A 360 -20.03 37.63 -1.75
C ILE A 360 -19.94 36.14 -2.06
N SER A 361 -20.49 35.31 -1.17
CA SER A 361 -20.59 33.87 -1.39
C SER A 361 -21.34 33.57 -2.69
N GLY A 362 -20.74 32.76 -3.56
CA GLY A 362 -21.30 32.38 -4.86
C GLY A 362 -20.76 33.22 -6.03
N ARG A 363 -20.27 34.43 -5.76
CA ARG A 363 -19.51 35.27 -6.70
C ARG A 363 -18.01 35.29 -6.38
N ASP A 364 -17.60 34.59 -5.35
CA ASP A 364 -16.22 34.37 -5.00
C ASP A 364 -15.56 33.36 -5.94
N LEU A 365 -14.26 33.53 -6.15
CA LEU A 365 -13.49 32.72 -7.10
C LEU A 365 -13.54 31.22 -6.74
N ARG A 366 -13.60 30.89 -5.44
CA ARG A 366 -13.73 29.51 -4.95
C ARG A 366 -15.00 28.84 -5.47
N SER A 367 -16.13 29.54 -5.37
CA SER A 367 -17.42 29.03 -5.84
C SER A 367 -17.43 28.86 -7.35
N LEU A 368 -16.86 29.81 -8.10
CA LEU A 368 -16.79 29.73 -9.56
C LEU A 368 -15.88 28.57 -10.03
N LEU A 369 -14.69 28.42 -9.43
CA LEU A 369 -13.80 27.29 -9.73
C LEU A 369 -14.50 25.95 -9.44
N SER A 370 -15.31 25.88 -8.39
CA SER A 370 -16.08 24.70 -8.04
C SER A 370 -17.23 24.42 -9.04
N LYS A 371 -17.95 25.46 -9.49
CA LYS A 371 -19.05 25.40 -10.47
C LYS A 371 -18.55 24.87 -11.81
N TYR A 372 -17.44 25.40 -12.31
CA TYR A 372 -16.89 25.01 -13.61
C TYR A 372 -16.09 23.69 -13.58
N ARG A 373 -15.90 23.08 -12.39
CA ARG A 373 -15.12 21.84 -12.17
C ARG A 373 -13.77 21.89 -12.89
N LEU A 374 -13.02 22.96 -12.67
CA LEU A 374 -11.73 23.21 -13.28
C LEU A 374 -10.58 22.61 -12.49
#